data_AF-A0A5M6IL71-F1
#
_entry.id   AF-A0A5M6IL71-F1
#
_cell.length_a   1.000
_cell.length_b   1.000
_cell.length_c   1.000
_cell.angle_alpha   90.00
_cell.angle_beta   90.00
_cell.angle_gamma   90.00
#
_symmetry.space_group_name_H-M   'P 1'
#
loop_
_entity.id
_entity.type
_entity.pdbx_description
1 polymer ?
#
loop_
_entity_poly.entity_id
_entity_poly.type
_entity_poly.pdbx_seq_one_letter_code
_entity_poly.pdbx_strand_id
1 'polypeptide(L)'
;MGGTIWHCHIAVSLDGKIARPDGAVDDWLAADYPAEDFGFDGFLAGVDAILMGRGTYDAIRRFGDWPYPGKPTIVLTTRSLDDPLPAGVEACSGDVAAVAAELENRGYRRVWM
;
A
#
# COMPACT_ATOMS: atom_id res chain seq x y z
N MET A 1 10.29 1.38 -24.59
CA MET A 1 9.67 1.80 -23.32
C MET A 1 9.15 0.54 -22.64
N GLY A 2 9.60 0.22 -21.42
CA GLY A 2 9.13 -0.98 -20.72
C GLY A 2 7.66 -0.86 -20.31
N GLY A 3 7.00 -1.92 -19.86
CA GLY A 3 5.71 -1.81 -19.17
C GLY A 3 5.87 -1.24 -17.76
N THR A 4 4.76 -1.13 -17.02
CA THR A 4 4.78 -0.88 -15.58
C THR A 4 5.15 -2.16 -14.85
N ILE A 5 6.03 -2.04 -13.85
CA ILE A 5 6.42 -3.14 -12.98
C ILE A 5 5.61 -3.03 -11.70
N TRP A 6 4.88 -4.10 -11.42
CA TRP A 6 4.07 -4.25 -10.21
C TRP A 6 4.88 -5.01 -9.17
N HIS A 7 5.13 -4.39 -8.03
CA HIS A 7 5.91 -4.96 -6.94
C HIS A 7 5.00 -5.27 -5.76
N CYS A 8 5.02 -6.53 -5.31
CA CYS A 8 4.48 -6.91 -4.00
C CYS A 8 5.64 -6.93 -3.01
N HIS A 9 5.59 -6.07 -2.01
CA HIS A 9 6.52 -6.05 -0.89
C HIS A 9 5.69 -6.17 0.39
N ILE A 10 5.74 -7.34 1.03
CA ILE A 10 4.81 -7.70 2.11
C ILE A 10 5.50 -8.54 3.19
N ALA A 11 5.13 -8.30 4.44
CA ALA A 11 5.47 -9.20 5.54
C ALA A 11 4.39 -10.26 5.71
N VAL A 12 4.82 -11.50 5.95
CA VAL A 12 3.93 -12.65 6.06
C VAL A 12 4.41 -13.57 7.18
N SER A 13 3.48 -14.17 7.91
CA SER A 13 3.79 -15.24 8.86
C SER A 13 4.32 -16.48 8.13
N LEU A 14 4.96 -17.39 8.87
CA LEU A 14 5.50 -18.63 8.32
C LEU A 14 4.43 -19.50 7.64
N ASP A 15 3.18 -19.45 8.11
CA ASP A 15 2.03 -20.16 7.56
C ASP A 15 1.26 -19.36 6.48
N GLY A 16 1.83 -18.25 5.99
CA GLY A 16 1.31 -17.53 4.82
C GLY A 16 0.18 -16.55 5.13
N LYS A 17 0.08 -16.03 6.36
CA LYS A 17 -0.94 -15.05 6.77
C LYS A 17 -0.36 -13.66 6.88
N ILE A 18 -1.16 -12.66 6.50
CA ILE A 18 -0.75 -11.24 6.51
C ILE A 18 -1.45 -10.42 7.59
N ALA A 19 -2.45 -10.99 8.26
CA ALA A 19 -3.20 -10.37 9.34
C ALA A 19 -3.97 -11.43 10.15
N ARG A 20 -4.38 -11.06 11.35
CA ARG A 20 -5.37 -11.79 12.15
C ARG A 20 -6.78 -11.68 11.51
N PRO A 21 -7.76 -12.52 11.92
CA PRO A 21 -9.13 -12.45 11.38
C PRO A 21 -9.84 -11.10 11.56
N ASP A 22 -9.44 -10.33 12.57
CA ASP A 22 -9.93 -8.97 12.84
C ASP A 22 -9.11 -7.87 12.13
N GLY A 23 -8.08 -8.25 11.36
CA GLY A 23 -7.18 -7.36 10.64
C GLY A 23 -5.98 -6.86 11.46
N ALA A 24 -5.82 -7.32 12.71
CA ALA A 24 -4.70 -6.92 13.55
C ALA A 24 -3.35 -7.49 13.06
N VAL A 25 -2.28 -6.73 13.30
CA VAL A 25 -0.89 -7.10 12.96
C VAL A 25 0.10 -6.79 14.09
N ASP A 26 -0.32 -6.07 15.12
CA ASP A 26 0.51 -5.56 16.21
C ASP A 26 1.15 -6.66 17.06
N ASP A 27 0.42 -7.73 17.35
CA ASP A 27 0.88 -8.82 18.23
C ASP A 27 1.97 -9.72 17.63
N TRP A 28 2.08 -9.78 16.30
CA TRP A 28 3.01 -10.67 15.62
C TRP A 28 3.99 -9.95 14.68
N LEU A 29 3.57 -8.87 14.03
CA LEU A 29 4.42 -8.11 13.11
C LEU A 29 5.15 -6.96 13.81
N ALA A 30 4.51 -6.32 14.79
CA ALA A 30 5.07 -5.20 15.55
C ALA A 30 5.68 -5.64 16.91
N ALA A 31 6.02 -6.92 17.06
CA ALA A 31 6.77 -7.39 18.21
C ALA A 31 8.18 -6.74 18.25
N ASP A 32 8.85 -6.81 19.39
CA ASP A 32 10.22 -6.29 19.58
C ASP A 32 11.24 -7.10 18.76
N TYR A 33 11.24 -6.86 17.46
CA TYR A 33 12.30 -7.29 16.54
C TYR A 33 13.42 -6.25 16.56
N PRO A 34 14.68 -6.67 16.35
CA PRO A 34 15.75 -5.74 16.05
C PRO A 34 15.33 -4.84 14.89
N ALA A 35 15.55 -3.54 15.02
CA ALA A 35 15.31 -2.61 13.94
C ALA A 35 16.24 -2.94 12.76
N GLU A 36 15.68 -3.60 11.76
CA GLU A 36 16.33 -3.91 10.50
C GLU A 36 15.52 -3.27 9.38
N ASP A 37 16.18 -2.56 8.46
CA ASP A 37 15.54 -1.89 7.33
C ASP A 37 14.91 -2.91 6.36
N PHE A 38 15.43 -4.14 6.31
CA PHE A 38 15.04 -5.16 5.32
C PHE A 38 15.04 -4.64 3.85
N GLY A 39 15.72 -3.52 3.60
CA GLY A 39 15.72 -2.80 2.32
C GLY A 39 14.45 -2.02 2.02
N PHE A 40 13.55 -1.80 2.98
CA PHE A 40 12.27 -1.14 2.79
C PHE A 40 12.44 0.32 2.37
N ASP A 41 13.35 1.07 3.00
CA ASP A 41 13.58 2.47 2.64
C ASP A 41 14.08 2.61 1.19
N GLY A 42 15.03 1.74 0.80
CA GLY A 42 15.54 1.68 -0.57
C GLY A 42 14.47 1.26 -1.58
N PHE A 43 13.61 0.32 -1.20
CA PHE A 43 12.45 -0.08 -2.01
C PHE A 43 11.49 1.09 -2.21
N LEU A 44 11.04 1.72 -1.11
CA LEU A 44 10.07 2.82 -1.12
C LEU A 44 10.57 4.04 -1.89
N ALA A 45 11.87 4.34 -1.81
CA ALA A 45 12.48 5.42 -2.58
C ALA A 45 12.25 5.25 -4.10
N GLY A 46 12.31 4.00 -4.60
CA GLY A 46 12.10 3.66 -6.01
C GLY A 46 10.65 3.44 -6.43
N VAL A 47 9.68 3.55 -5.53
CA VAL A 47 8.25 3.42 -5.84
C VAL A 47 7.70 4.74 -6.39
N ASP A 48 6.99 4.69 -7.51
CA ASP A 48 6.36 5.87 -8.11
C ASP A 48 4.95 6.12 -7.56
N ALA A 49 4.20 5.04 -7.30
CA ALA A 49 2.84 5.08 -6.78
C ALA A 49 2.52 3.82 -5.96
N ILE A 50 1.53 3.93 -5.08
CA ILE A 50 1.05 2.85 -4.23
C ILE A 50 -0.40 2.53 -4.62
N LEU A 51 -0.72 1.26 -4.77
CA LEU A 51 -2.08 0.76 -4.93
C LEU A 51 -2.40 -0.15 -3.74
N MET A 52 -3.45 0.13 -2.97
CA MET A 52 -3.83 -0.71 -1.84
C MET A 52 -5.35 -0.88 -1.73
N GLY A 53 -5.77 -1.93 -1.05
CA GLY A 53 -7.18 -2.11 -0.69
C GLY A 53 -7.60 -1.24 0.50
N ARG A 54 -8.90 -1.02 0.65
CA ARG A 54 -9.48 -0.26 1.78
C ARG A 54 -9.09 -0.80 3.15
N GLY A 55 -9.01 -2.13 3.32
CA GLY A 55 -8.62 -2.73 4.61
C GLY A 55 -7.21 -2.35 5.04
N THR A 56 -6.26 -2.37 4.10
CA THR A 56 -4.88 -1.92 4.33
C THR A 56 -4.83 -0.43 4.64
N TYR A 57 -5.58 0.40 3.89
CA TYR A 57 -5.69 1.82 4.17
C TYR A 57 -6.22 2.08 5.59
N ASP A 58 -7.33 1.44 5.98
CA ASP A 58 -7.92 1.60 7.31
C ASP A 58 -6.97 1.14 8.43
N ALA A 59 -6.21 0.07 8.21
CA ALA A 59 -5.20 -0.39 9.15
C ALA A 59 -4.09 0.64 9.33
N ILE A 60 -3.51 1.15 8.23
CA ILE A 60 -2.46 2.18 8.27
C ILE A 60 -2.94 3.45 8.99
N ARG A 61 -4.18 3.87 8.73
CA ARG A 61 -4.77 5.06 9.38
C ARG A 61 -4.89 4.94 10.90
N ARG A 62 -4.83 3.73 11.47
CA ARG A 62 -4.84 3.51 12.93
C ARG A 62 -3.46 3.63 13.58
N PHE A 63 -2.38 3.55 12.81
CA PHE A 63 -1.00 3.60 13.32
C PHE A 63 -0.47 5.03 13.54
N GLY A 64 -1.28 6.06 13.24
CA GLY A 64 -0.93 7.47 13.47
C GLY A 64 -0.77 8.24 12.16
N ASP A 65 0.37 8.92 12.02
CA ASP A 65 0.66 9.75 10.85
C ASP A 65 0.80 8.92 9.58
N TRP A 66 0.43 9.53 8.44
CA TRP A 66 0.51 8.86 7.16
C TRP A 66 1.96 8.57 6.76
N PRO A 67 2.37 7.30 6.58
CA PRO A 67 3.77 6.92 6.46
C PRO A 67 4.35 7.14 5.05
N TYR A 68 3.53 7.49 4.05
CA TYR A 68 3.96 7.60 2.66
C TYR A 68 3.82 9.04 2.12
N PRO A 69 4.51 10.03 2.73
CA PRO A 69 4.42 11.40 2.27
C PRO A 69 4.94 11.54 0.83
N GLY A 70 4.19 12.27 0.00
CA GLY A 70 4.58 12.56 -1.38
C GLY A 70 4.49 11.38 -2.36
N LYS A 71 4.02 10.21 -1.93
CA LYS A 71 3.74 9.06 -2.80
C LYS A 71 2.26 9.06 -3.20
N PRO A 72 1.92 9.24 -4.49
CA PRO A 72 0.55 9.02 -4.96
C PRO A 72 0.05 7.66 -4.49
N THR A 73 -1.07 7.64 -3.78
CA THR A 73 -1.65 6.43 -3.20
C THR A 73 -3.09 6.28 -3.66
N ILE A 74 -3.36 5.17 -4.33
CA ILE A 74 -4.67 4.83 -4.86
C ILE A 74 -5.27 3.74 -3.96
N VAL A 75 -6.42 4.03 -3.37
CA VAL A 75 -7.17 3.09 -2.54
C VAL A 75 -8.27 2.46 -3.39
N LEU A 76 -8.12 1.19 -3.73
CA LEU A 76 -9.12 0.43 -4.47
C LEU A 76 -10.32 0.14 -3.58
N THR A 77 -11.41 0.88 -3.78
CA THR A 77 -12.63 0.76 -2.98
C THR A 77 -13.85 1.34 -3.70
N THR A 78 -15.02 0.77 -3.41
CA THR A 78 -16.33 1.32 -3.83
C THR A 78 -16.98 2.19 -2.75
N ARG A 79 -16.33 2.31 -1.58
CA ARG A 79 -16.83 3.09 -0.44
C ARG A 79 -16.10 4.43 -0.37
N SER A 80 -16.79 5.49 0.04
CA SER A 80 -16.13 6.78 0.30
C SER A 80 -15.06 6.64 1.39
N LEU A 81 -13.94 7.34 1.21
CA LEU A 81 -12.91 7.48 2.24
C LEU A 81 -13.28 8.62 3.19
N ASP A 82 -12.87 8.51 4.44
CA ASP A 82 -13.20 9.48 5.48
C ASP A 82 -12.23 10.67 5.44
N ASP A 83 -12.77 11.89 5.42
CA ASP A 83 -12.00 13.14 5.42
C ASP A 83 -11.44 13.49 6.83
N PRO A 84 -10.29 14.18 6.91
CA PRO A 84 -9.45 14.59 5.79
C PRO A 84 -8.56 13.44 5.29
N LEU A 85 -8.44 13.34 3.96
CA LEU A 85 -7.51 12.42 3.32
C LEU A 85 -6.07 12.90 3.48
N PRO A 86 -5.10 11.97 3.67
CA PRO A 86 -3.69 12.31 3.54
C PRO A 86 -3.37 12.86 2.15
N ALA A 87 -2.39 13.76 2.07
CA ALA A 87 -2.00 14.36 0.79
C ALA A 87 -1.56 13.29 -0.21
N GLY A 88 -2.12 13.34 -1.42
CA GLY A 88 -1.82 12.38 -2.49
C GLY A 88 -2.58 11.05 -2.42
N VAL A 89 -3.49 10.89 -1.45
CA VAL A 89 -4.40 9.74 -1.37
C VAL A 89 -5.68 10.01 -2.15
N GLU A 90 -6.09 9.07 -3.00
CA GLU A 90 -7.36 9.10 -3.71
C GLU A 90 -8.05 7.73 -3.71
N ALA A 91 -9.38 7.73 -3.78
CA ALA A 91 -10.16 6.52 -3.98
C ALA A 91 -10.30 6.21 -5.46
N CYS A 92 -10.17 4.94 -5.84
CA CYS A 92 -10.50 4.46 -7.18
C CYS A 92 -11.36 3.21 -7.08
N SER A 93 -12.31 3.06 -8.01
CA SER A 93 -13.17 1.89 -8.11
C SER A 93 -13.19 1.37 -9.53
N GLY A 94 -13.13 0.06 -9.70
CA GLY A 94 -13.14 -0.58 -11.01
C GLY A 94 -12.64 -2.01 -10.90
N ASP A 95 -12.64 -2.74 -12.01
CA ASP A 95 -11.89 -3.98 -12.08
C ASP A 95 -10.39 -3.71 -12.09
N VAL A 96 -9.61 -4.68 -11.61
CA VAL A 96 -8.16 -4.51 -11.42
C VAL A 96 -7.43 -4.24 -12.74
N ALA A 97 -7.90 -4.78 -13.86
CA ALA A 97 -7.25 -4.57 -15.16
C ALA A 97 -7.46 -3.14 -15.67
N ALA A 98 -8.66 -2.58 -15.48
CA ALA A 98 -8.96 -1.19 -15.80
C ALA A 98 -8.14 -0.22 -14.94
N VAL A 99 -8.07 -0.47 -13.62
CA VAL A 99 -7.26 0.34 -12.70
C VAL A 99 -5.78 0.24 -13.04
N ALA A 100 -5.29 -0.96 -13.37
CA ALA A 100 -3.92 -1.14 -13.82
C ALA A 100 -3.64 -0.28 -15.06
N ALA A 101 -4.45 -0.41 -16.12
CA ALA A 101 -4.31 0.37 -17.35
C ALA A 101 -4.37 1.89 -17.11
N GLU A 102 -5.21 2.36 -16.20
CA GLU A 102 -5.26 3.77 -15.80
C GLU A 102 -3.93 4.23 -15.19
N LEU A 103 -3.36 3.47 -14.24
CA LEU A 103 -2.09 3.79 -13.61
C LEU A 103 -0.92 3.77 -14.60
N GLU A 104 -0.94 2.84 -15.56
CA GLU A 104 0.05 2.82 -16.65
C GLU A 104 -0.07 4.07 -17.54
N ASN A 105 -1.30 4.48 -17.89
CA ASN A 105 -1.56 5.68 -18.69
C ASN A 105 -1.18 6.98 -17.98
N ARG A 106 -1.21 6.98 -16.64
CA ARG A 106 -0.70 8.09 -15.81
C ARG A 106 0.83 8.14 -15.76
N GLY A 107 1.51 7.16 -16.34
CA GLY A 107 2.96 7.12 -16.47
C GLY A 107 3.70 6.52 -15.28
N TYR A 108 3.00 5.92 -14.31
CA TYR A 108 3.64 5.24 -13.18
C TYR A 108 4.36 3.98 -13.66
N ARG A 109 5.64 3.81 -13.28
CA ARG A 109 6.52 2.77 -13.83
C ARG A 109 6.80 1.68 -12.82
N ARG A 110 6.85 2.02 -11.53
CA ARG A 110 7.06 1.11 -10.41
C ARG A 110 5.94 1.31 -9.39
N VAL A 111 4.96 0.42 -9.40
CA VAL A 111 3.81 0.50 -8.50
C VAL A 111 3.98 -0.54 -7.39
N TRP A 112 3.85 -0.11 -6.14
CA TRP A 112 3.77 -1.01 -4.98
C TRP A 112 2.32 -1.39 -4.73
N MET A 113 2.07 -2.70 -4.66
CA MET A 113 0.80 -3.32 -4.28
C MET A 113 0.91 -4.10 -2.97
#